data_AF-A0A6I5CLL8-F1
#
_entry.id   AF-A0A6I5CLL8-F1
#
_cell.length_a   1.000
_cell.length_b   1.000
_cell.length_c   1.000
_cell.angle_alpha   90.00
_cell.angle_beta   90.00
_cell.angle_gamma   90.00
#
_symmetry.space_group_name_H-M   'P 1'
#
loop_
_entity.id
_entity.type
_entity.pdbx_description
1 polymer ?
#
loop_
_entity_poly.entity_id
_entity_poly.type
_entity_poly.pdbx_seq_one_letter_code
_entity_poly.pdbx_strand_id
1 'polypeptide(L)' 'DLAREQAAADAALAAHPDLGGRVGADRIAVRELMVHRIEEYARHCGHADLLRERVDGRVGQ' A
#
# COMPACT_ATOMS: atom_id res chain seq x y z
N ASP A 1 10.11 -9.95 9.81
CA ASP A 1 10.55 -9.98 8.41
C ASP A 1 9.34 -9.65 7.52
N LEU A 2 9.54 -9.48 6.22
CA LEU A 2 8.48 -9.09 5.30
C LEU A 2 7.27 -10.04 5.32
N ALA A 3 7.51 -11.35 5.36
CA ALA A 3 6.44 -12.34 5.32
C ALA A 3 5.56 -12.27 6.58
N ARG A 4 6.17 -12.05 7.76
CA ARG A 4 5.42 -11.83 9.00
C ARG A 4 4.53 -10.58 8.93
N GLU A 5 5.04 -9.46 8.42
CA GLU A 5 4.25 -8.22 8.31
C GLU A 5 3.11 -8.36 7.30
N GLN A 6 3.35 -9.07 6.17
CA GLN A 6 2.31 -9.38 5.18
C GLN A 6 1.20 -10.24 5.80
N ALA A 7 1.57 -11.32 6.50
CA ALA A 7 0.60 -12.18 7.17
C ALA A 7 -0.24 -11.42 8.21
N ALA A 8 0.36 -10.46 8.92
CA ALA A 8 -0.36 -9.61 9.87
C ALA A 8 -1.35 -8.67 9.15
N ALA A 9 -0.95 -8.07 8.02
CA ALA A 9 -1.83 -7.23 7.21
C ALA A 9 -3.01 -8.03 6.62
N ASP A 10 -2.73 -9.24 6.11
CA ASP A 10 -3.76 -10.14 5.56
C ASP A 10 -4.76 -10.56 6.64
N ALA A 11 -4.28 -10.92 7.84
CA ALA A 11 -5.14 -11.25 8.96
C ALA A 11 -6.01 -10.06 9.40
N ALA A 12 -5.46 -8.85 9.42
CA ALA A 12 -6.21 -7.63 9.73
C ALA A 12 -7.28 -7.35 8.68
N LEU A 13 -6.97 -7.50 7.39
CA LEU A 13 -7.94 -7.32 6.31
C LEU A 13 -9.04 -8.40 6.34
N ALA A 14 -8.68 -9.66 6.65
CA ALA A 14 -9.63 -10.76 6.76
C ALA A 14 -10.66 -10.56 7.89
N ALA A 15 -10.33 -9.79 8.93
CA ALA A 15 -11.27 -9.39 9.97
C ALA A 15 -12.36 -8.41 9.48
N HIS A 16 -12.22 -7.87 8.26
CA HIS A 16 -13.13 -6.91 7.63
C HIS A 16 -13.62 -7.40 6.26
N PRO A 17 -14.53 -8.39 6.21
CA PRO A 17 -15.04 -8.96 4.96
C PRO A 17 -15.89 -7.98 4.14
N ASP A 18 -16.50 -6.98 4.79
CA ASP A 18 -17.16 -5.86 4.12
C ASP A 18 -16.20 -4.69 3.97
N LEU A 19 -15.70 -4.48 2.74
CA LEU A 19 -14.81 -3.36 2.42
C LEU A 19 -15.51 -1.99 2.46
N GLY A 20 -16.85 -1.96 2.48
CA GLY A 20 -17.65 -0.77 2.75
C GLY A 20 -17.72 -0.42 4.24
N GLY A 21 -17.36 -1.36 5.11
CA GLY A 21 -17.29 -1.20 6.55
C GLY A 21 -16.36 -0.05 6.95
N ARG A 22 -16.79 0.74 7.93
CA ARG A 22 -16.07 1.93 8.40
C ARG A 22 -15.33 1.64 9.70
N VAL A 23 -14.04 1.98 9.74
CA VAL A 23 -13.14 1.69 10.87
C VAL A 23 -12.44 2.95 11.39
N GLY A 24 -11.88 2.87 12.60
CA GLY A 24 -11.18 3.98 13.24
C GLY A 24 -12.10 5.11 13.71
N ALA A 25 -11.50 6.16 14.29
CA ALA A 25 -12.22 7.33 14.79
C ALA A 25 -12.91 8.12 13.65
N ASP A 26 -12.21 8.24 12.51
CA ASP A 26 -12.67 9.00 11.35
C ASP A 26 -13.68 8.24 10.47
N ARG A 27 -14.04 7.00 10.87
CA ARG A 27 -14.98 6.14 10.15
C ARG A 27 -14.64 6.00 8.66
N ILE A 28 -13.37 5.79 8.34
CA ILE A 28 -12.90 5.60 6.95
C ILE A 28 -13.31 4.21 6.48
N ALA A 29 -13.78 4.08 5.24
CA ALA A 29 -14.12 2.77 4.70
C ALA A 29 -12.86 1.95 4.48
N VAL A 30 -12.91 0.64 4.76
CA VAL A 30 -11.74 -0.26 4.59
C VAL A 30 -11.20 -0.21 3.15
N ARG A 31 -12.07 -0.12 2.14
CA ARG A 31 -11.64 0.07 0.74
C ARG A 31 -10.82 1.35 0.54
N GLU A 32 -11.16 2.45 1.21
CA GLU A 32 -10.48 3.74 1.06
C GLU A 32 -9.07 3.67 1.66
N LEU A 33 -8.93 2.99 2.80
CA LEU A 33 -7.63 2.69 3.40
C LEU A 33 -6.74 1.87 2.44
N MET A 34 -7.30 0.83 1.82
CA MET A 34 -6.57 -0.04 0.90
C MET A 34 -6.13 0.70 -0.36
N VAL A 35 -7.00 1.51 -0.95
CA VAL A 35 -6.67 2.36 -2.11
C VAL A 35 -5.53 3.33 -1.74
N HIS A 36 -5.65 4.01 -0.61
CA HIS A 36 -4.59 4.91 -0.14
C HIS A 36 -3.25 4.17 0.04
N ARG A 37 -3.27 2.93 0.54
CA ARG A 37 -2.05 2.13 0.69
C ARG A 37 -1.39 1.80 -0.65
N ILE A 38 -2.19 1.45 -1.65
CA ILE A 38 -1.72 1.19 -3.03
C ILE A 38 -1.12 2.47 -3.64
N GLU A 39 -1.81 3.60 -3.49
CA GLU A 39 -1.34 4.90 -3.98
C GLU A 39 0.01 5.30 -3.37
N GLU A 40 0.16 5.16 -2.05
CA GLU A 40 1.41 5.47 -1.36
C GLU A 40 2.54 4.54 -1.82
N TYR A 41 2.24 3.25 -2.00
CA TYR A 41 3.22 2.30 -2.51
C TYR A 41 3.67 2.66 -3.94
N ALA A 42 2.73 2.97 -4.83
CA ALA A 42 3.04 3.41 -6.19
C ALA A 42 3.88 4.70 -6.21
N ARG A 43 3.56 5.67 -5.33
CA ARG A 43 4.35 6.91 -5.16
C ARG A 43 5.79 6.61 -4.76
N HIS A 44 6.00 5.71 -3.79
CA HIS A 44 7.34 5.30 -3.40
C HIS A 44 8.07 4.55 -4.50
N CYS A 45 7.38 3.66 -5.24
CA CYS A 45 7.96 3.00 -6.41
C CYS A 45 8.41 4.02 -7.45
N GLY A 46 7.61 5.04 -7.74
CA GLY A 46 8.00 6.13 -8.64
C GLY A 46 9.23 6.91 -8.15
N HIS A 47 9.29 7.22 -6.85
CA HIS A 47 10.49 7.86 -6.28
C HIS A 47 11.74 6.98 -6.36
N ALA A 48 11.60 5.68 -6.08
CA ALA A 48 12.69 4.72 -6.19
C ALA A 48 13.13 4.54 -7.65
N ASP A 49 12.20 4.59 -8.60
CA ASP A 49 12.49 4.54 -10.02
C ASP A 49 13.32 5.75 -10.46
N LEU A 50 12.94 6.97 -10.07
CA LEU A 50 13.75 8.18 -10.35
C LEU A 50 15.19 8.08 -9.80
N LEU A 51 15.37 7.44 -8.63
CA LEU A 51 16.71 7.18 -8.08
C LEU A 51 17.45 6.12 -8.91
N ARG A 52 16.78 5.04 -9.30
CA ARG A 52 17.32 4.00 -10.18
C ARG A 52 17.77 4.59 -11.51
N GLU A 53 16.93 5.39 -12.17
CA GLU A 53 17.24 6.06 -13.46
C GLU A 53 18.51 6.90 -13.37
N ARG A 54 18.73 7.60 -12.24
CA ARG A 54 19.97 8.36 -12.01
C ARG A 54 21.19 7.48 -11.83
N VAL A 55 21.03 6.29 -11.27
CA VAL A 55 22.15 5.36 -11.02
C VAL A 55 22.53 4.59 -12.28
N ASP A 56 21.54 4.14 -13.07
CA ASP A 56 21.77 3.25 -14.22
C ASP A 56 21.68 3.93 -15.60
N GLY A 57 21.24 5.19 -15.66
CA GLY A 57 21.14 5.99 -16.88
C GLY A 57 20.01 5.59 -17.84
N ARG A 58 19.10 4.69 -17.44
CA ARG A 58 17.98 4.21 -18.26
C ARG A 58 16.66 4.80 -17.79
N VAL A 59 15.89 5.41 -18.69
CA VAL A 59 14.59 6.04 -18.41
C VAL A 59 13.44 5.08 -18.76
N GLY A 60 12.44 4.99 -17.88
CA GLY A 60 11.20 4.25 -18.11
C GLY A 60 11.30 2.73 -17.92
N GLN A 61 10.36 2.18 -17.13
CA GLN A 61 10.08 0.74 -16.93
C GLN A 61 8.58 0.53 -16.84
#